data_AF-A0A0S9DSB0-F1
#
_entry.id   AF-A0A0S9DSB0-F1
#
_cell.length_a   1.000
_cell.length_b   1.000
_cell.length_c   1.000
_cell.angle_alpha   90.00
_cell.angle_beta   90.00
_cell.angle_gamma   90.00
#
_symmetry.space_group_name_H-M   'P 1'
#
loop_
_entity.id
_entity.type
_entity.pdbx_description
1 polymer ?
#
loop_
_entity_poly.entity_id
_entity_poly.type
_entity_poly.pdbx_seq_one_letter_code
_entity_poly.pdbx_strand_id
1 'polypeptide(L)'
;MDDADTHARLVEQGRRLFEILAPEATLDTVVLDGGAGICVMHDVRGGGKIYVAPDLSVLFVASTLDFQKGLEAFLAGRRTPLEKFERRS
;
A
#
# COMPACT_ATOMS: atom_id res chain seq x y z
N MET A 1 -16.59 0.18 15.56
CA MET A 1 -15.23 0.39 15.04
C MET A 1 -15.27 1.72 14.34
N ASP A 2 -14.55 2.70 14.84
CA ASP A 2 -14.58 4.04 14.27
C ASP A 2 -13.69 4.13 13.01
N ASP A 3 -13.87 5.20 12.24
CA ASP A 3 -13.12 5.41 11.00
C ASP A 3 -11.63 5.66 11.27
N ALA A 4 -11.28 6.17 12.46
CA ALA A 4 -9.91 6.44 12.88
C ALA A 4 -9.12 5.16 13.15
N ASP A 5 -9.71 4.20 13.86
CA ASP A 5 -9.20 2.85 14.11
C ASP A 5 -9.01 2.10 12.79
N THR A 6 -9.97 2.25 11.88
CA THR A 6 -9.88 1.65 10.54
C THR A 6 -8.67 2.23 9.80
N HIS A 7 -8.56 3.56 9.72
CA HIS A 7 -7.42 4.22 9.08
C HIS A 7 -6.08 3.80 9.68
N ALA A 8 -5.95 3.80 11.01
CA ALA A 8 -4.73 3.40 11.71
C ALA A 8 -4.31 1.96 11.35
N ARG A 9 -5.26 1.04 11.25
CA ARG A 9 -5.00 -0.35 10.82
C ARG A 9 -4.52 -0.44 9.39
N LEU A 10 -5.07 0.36 8.47
CA LEU A 10 -4.62 0.37 7.08
C LEU A 10 -3.19 0.90 6.96
N VAL A 11 -2.88 1.99 7.70
CA VAL A 11 -1.54 2.58 7.74
C VAL A 11 -0.54 1.56 8.28
N GLU A 12 -0.85 0.91 9.39
CA GLU A 12 0.02 -0.10 10.01
C GLU A 12 0.32 -1.24 9.02
N GLN A 13 -0.70 -1.75 8.32
CA GLN A 13 -0.51 -2.80 7.33
C GLN A 13 0.42 -2.37 6.19
N GLY A 14 0.24 -1.16 5.64
CA GLY A 14 1.11 -0.66 4.58
C GLY A 14 2.55 -0.44 5.04
N ARG A 15 2.75 0.13 6.25
CA ARG A 15 4.08 0.35 6.84
C ARG A 15 4.80 -0.97 7.10
N ARG A 16 4.11 -1.97 7.65
CA ARG A 16 4.68 -3.31 7.90
C ARG A 16 5.22 -3.94 6.62
N LEU A 17 4.52 -3.79 5.50
CA LEU A 17 4.97 -4.33 4.22
C LEU A 17 6.17 -3.56 3.65
N PHE A 18 6.19 -2.23 3.80
CA PHE A 18 7.36 -1.44 3.43
C PHE A 18 8.59 -1.76 4.27
N GLU A 19 8.43 -2.06 5.56
CA GLU A 19 9.56 -2.48 6.41
C GLU A 19 10.28 -3.72 5.87
N ILE A 20 9.55 -4.61 5.16
CA ILE A 20 10.15 -5.78 4.53
C ILE A 20 10.88 -5.39 3.23
N LEU A 21 10.26 -4.55 2.40
CA LEU A 21 10.74 -4.17 1.07
C LEU A 21 11.87 -3.13 1.09
N ALA A 22 11.75 -2.14 1.95
CA ALA A 22 12.62 -0.99 2.09
C ALA A 22 12.60 -0.53 3.57
N PRO A 23 13.41 -1.20 4.43
CA PRO A 23 13.56 -0.78 5.82
C PRO A 23 13.95 0.69 5.91
N GLU A 24 13.43 1.38 6.93
CA GLU A 24 13.73 2.80 7.20
C GLU A 24 13.29 3.78 6.10
N ALA A 25 12.46 3.34 5.15
CA ALA A 25 11.89 4.21 4.13
C ALA A 25 11.07 5.35 4.77
N THR A 26 11.21 6.56 4.23
CA THR A 26 10.28 7.65 4.55
C THR A 26 8.99 7.42 3.76
N LEU A 27 7.87 7.29 4.46
CA LEU A 27 6.60 6.89 3.86
C LEU A 27 5.57 8.01 3.95
N ASP A 28 4.95 8.32 2.82
CA ASP A 28 3.77 9.17 2.72
C ASP A 28 2.51 8.31 2.67
N THR A 29 1.39 8.88 3.10
CA THR A 29 0.08 8.22 3.09
C THR A 29 -0.98 9.11 2.46
N VAL A 30 -1.77 8.54 1.55
CA VAL A 30 -2.89 9.20 0.87
C VAL A 30 -4.16 8.39 1.14
N VAL A 31 -5.23 9.04 1.61
CA VAL A 31 -6.56 8.42 1.73
C VAL A 31 -7.20 8.35 0.35
N LEU A 32 -7.76 7.20 0.00
CA LEU A 32 -8.45 7.00 -1.28
C LEU A 32 -9.93 7.36 -1.15
N ASP A 33 -10.49 7.93 -2.21
CA ASP A 33 -11.89 8.32 -2.27
C ASP A 33 -12.85 7.13 -2.12
N GLY A 34 -14.07 7.43 -1.68
CA GLY A 34 -15.16 6.43 -1.60
C GLY A 34 -14.92 5.31 -0.59
N GLY A 35 -13.98 5.48 0.34
CA GLY A 35 -13.65 4.45 1.33
C GLY A 35 -12.87 3.27 0.73
N ALA A 36 -12.26 3.44 -0.44
CA ALA A 36 -11.49 2.39 -1.11
C ALA A 36 -10.23 1.96 -0.31
N GLY A 37 -9.80 2.77 0.66
CA GLY A 37 -8.69 2.48 1.57
C GLY A 37 -7.65 3.58 1.56
N ILE A 38 -6.36 3.22 1.57
CA ILE A 38 -5.25 4.17 1.51
C ILE A 38 -4.20 3.72 0.49
N CYS A 39 -3.30 4.65 0.12
CA CYS A 39 -2.03 4.35 -0.52
C CYS A 39 -0.90 4.79 0.41
N VAL A 40 0.00 3.87 0.74
CA VAL A 40 1.28 4.17 1.39
C VAL A 40 2.36 4.18 0.30
N MET A 41 3.26 5.16 0.31
CA MET A 41 4.24 5.29 -0.76
C MET A 41 5.60 5.77 -0.27
N HIS A 42 6.65 5.24 -0.89
CA HIS A 42 8.01 5.74 -0.78
C HIS A 42 8.34 6.42 -2.11
N ASP A 43 8.14 7.74 -2.18
CA ASP A 43 8.18 8.50 -3.44
C ASP A 43 9.61 8.88 -3.87
N VAL A 44 10.46 7.86 -4.03
CA VAL A 44 11.82 7.97 -4.54
C VAL A 44 12.09 6.93 -5.62
N ARG A 45 13.17 7.13 -6.39
CA ARG A 45 13.62 6.15 -7.39
C ARG A 45 13.98 4.83 -6.70
N GLY A 46 13.39 3.73 -7.15
CA GLY A 46 13.56 2.41 -6.54
C GLY A 46 12.59 2.12 -5.39
N GLY A 47 11.75 3.09 -5.01
CA GLY A 47 10.63 2.89 -4.10
C GLY A 47 9.41 2.26 -4.79
N GLY A 48 8.24 2.55 -4.24
CA GLY A 48 6.98 2.00 -4.73
C GLY A 48 5.76 2.53 -3.99
N LYS A 49 4.62 1.95 -4.29
CA LYS A 49 3.31 2.29 -3.74
C LYS A 49 2.63 1.01 -3.29
N ILE A 50 2.01 1.03 -2.12
CA ILE A 50 1.17 -0.05 -1.61
C ILE A 50 -0.22 0.52 -1.37
N TYR A 51 -1.18 0.08 -2.18
CA TYR A 51 -2.60 0.34 -1.96
C TYR A 51 -3.12 -0.70 -0.96
N VAL A 52 -3.85 -0.26 0.05
CA VAL A 52 -4.37 -1.11 1.13
C VAL A 52 -5.89 -0.94 1.19
N ALA A 53 -6.63 -2.03 1.01
CA ALA A 53 -8.09 -2.05 1.07
C ALA A 53 -8.60 -2.21 2.52
N PRO A 54 -9.89 -1.91 2.79
CA PRO A 54 -10.49 -2.11 4.12
C PRO A 54 -10.39 -3.54 4.67
N ASP A 55 -10.30 -4.54 3.80
CA ASP A 55 -10.11 -5.95 4.16
C ASP A 55 -8.63 -6.35 4.37
N LEU A 56 -7.72 -5.37 4.37
CA LEU A 56 -6.26 -5.51 4.49
C LEU A 56 -5.57 -6.22 3.31
N SER A 57 -6.30 -6.50 2.23
CA SER A 57 -5.68 -6.91 0.97
C SER A 57 -4.94 -5.74 0.35
N VAL A 58 -3.85 -6.04 -0.36
CA VAL A 58 -2.93 -5.00 -0.84
C VAL A 58 -2.62 -5.13 -2.32
N LEU A 59 -2.17 -4.05 -2.94
CA LEU A 59 -1.51 -4.06 -4.25
C LEU A 59 -0.20 -3.30 -4.15
N PHE A 60 0.92 -3.98 -4.39
CA PHE A 60 2.21 -3.31 -4.59
C PHE A 60 2.37 -2.92 -6.06
N VAL A 61 2.87 -1.70 -6.25
CA VAL A 61 3.16 -1.11 -7.55
C VAL A 61 4.54 -0.48 -7.49
N ALA A 62 5.42 -0.84 -8.42
CA ALA A 62 6.77 -0.28 -8.50
C ALA A 62 6.73 1.24 -8.79
N SER A 63 7.75 1.96 -8.33
CA SER A 63 7.88 3.42 -8.52
C SER A 63 7.75 3.88 -9.98
N THR A 64 8.07 3.03 -10.95
CA THR A 64 7.95 3.33 -12.40
C THR A 64 6.51 3.46 -12.90
N LEU A 65 5.53 2.94 -12.17
CA LEU A 65 4.12 3.10 -12.54
C LEU A 65 3.53 4.30 -11.81
N ASP A 66 2.76 5.10 -12.55
CA ASP A 66 2.07 6.27 -12.01
C ASP A 66 0.98 5.87 -11.00
N PHE A 67 0.62 6.83 -10.14
CA PHE A 67 -0.38 6.62 -9.09
C PHE A 67 -1.75 6.25 -9.65
N GLN A 68 -2.19 6.86 -10.75
CA GLN A 68 -3.54 6.67 -11.26
C GLN A 68 -3.72 5.25 -11.83
N LYS A 69 -2.75 4.75 -12.60
CA LYS A 69 -2.78 3.37 -13.10
C LYS A 69 -2.71 2.33 -11.98
N GLY A 70 -1.95 2.62 -10.92
CA GLY A 70 -1.93 1.79 -9.72
C GLY A 70 -3.30 1.74 -9.05
N LEU A 71 -3.94 2.90 -8.89
CA LEU A 71 -5.27 3.03 -8.32
C LEU A 71 -6.33 2.30 -9.16
N GLU A 72 -6.34 2.50 -10.48
CA GLU A 72 -7.25 1.81 -11.41
C GLU A 72 -7.14 0.29 -11.29
N ALA A 73 -5.91 -0.25 -11.28
CA ALA A 73 -5.69 -1.69 -11.12
C ALA A 73 -6.18 -2.20 -9.76
N PHE A 74 -5.98 -1.43 -8.70
CA PHE A 74 -6.45 -1.75 -7.36
C PHE A 74 -7.99 -1.73 -7.26
N LEU A 75 -8.64 -0.70 -7.82
CA LEU A 75 -10.10 -0.61 -7.88
C LEU A 75 -10.72 -1.70 -8.75
N ALA A 76 -10.01 -2.16 -9.79
CA ALA A 76 -10.39 -3.32 -10.60
C ALA A 76 -10.19 -4.67 -9.89
N GLY A 77 -9.80 -4.68 -8.60
CA GLY A 77 -9.66 -5.88 -7.79
C GLY A 77 -8.31 -6.59 -7.88
N ARG A 78 -7.30 -6.02 -8.57
CA ARG A 78 -5.96 -6.62 -8.54
C ARG A 78 -5.37 -6.54 -7.14
N ARG A 79 -4.75 -7.63 -6.71
CA ARG A 79 -4.04 -7.73 -5.44
C ARG A 79 -2.67 -8.36 -5.63
N THR A 80 -1.74 -8.00 -4.74
CA THR A 80 -0.47 -8.67 -4.56
C THR A 80 -0.62 -9.64 -3.39
N PRO A 81 -0.47 -10.95 -3.62
CA PRO A 81 -0.46 -11.92 -2.53
C PRO A 81 0.63 -11.58 -1.50
N LEU A 82 0.33 -11.73 -0.20
CA LEU A 82 1.22 -11.28 0.88
C LEU A 82 2.55 -12.04 0.89
N GLU A 83 2.55 -13.30 0.45
CA GLU A 83 3.76 -14.12 0.30
C GLU A 83 4.79 -13.52 -0.68
N LYS A 84 4.38 -12.59 -1.55
CA LYS A 84 5.31 -11.88 -2.44
C LYS A 84 6.12 -10.80 -1.74
N PHE A 85 5.72 -10.39 -0.54
CA PHE A 85 6.46 -9.45 0.29
C PHE A 85 7.42 -10.16 1.23
N GLU A 86 7.28 -11.48 1.41
CA GLU A 86 8.17 -12.24 2.29
C GLU A 86 9.60 -12.22 1.73
N ARG A 87 10.54 -11.81 2.58
CA ARG A 87 11.96 -11.88 2.27
C ARG A 87 12.31 -13.37 2.22
N ARG A 88 12.55 -13.93 1.02
CA ARG A 88 13.17 -15.25 0.90
C ARG A 88 14.56 -15.16 1.53
N SER A 89 14.71 -15.77 2.70
CA SER A 89 15.99 -16.06 3.35
C SER A 89 16.86 -16.96 2.49
#